data_AF-A0A519LMH8-F1
#
_entry.id   AF-A0A519LMH8-F1
#
_cell.length_a   1.000
_cell.length_b   1.000
_cell.length_c   1.000
_cell.angle_alpha   90.00
_cell.angle_beta   90.00
_cell.angle_gamma   90.00
#
_symmetry.space_group_name_H-M   'P 1'
#
loop_
_entity.id
_entity.type
_entity.pdbx_description
1 polymer ?
#
loop_
_entity_poly.entity_id
_entity_poly.type
_entity_poly.pdbx_seq_one_letter_code
_entity_poly.pdbx_strand_id
1 'polypeptide(L)'
;MASKDTDGKEPRTGKGSEKQDDKDSKAQRELGILGPHGDMRLASVIINGYSLELRDRESDGFVGDVASGTAFRHMLDAWRKLVTSMSGKDPFGSKATRDFSKKQLDKLADKNDDAAHALEQAAEDYALQLAGVVQRFMKQPTWRDVERVILGGGFHQSEFGSRAIGRVRDILKADKTPVELHTLHHHADEGGLIGWVHLAPPALLQSYDAILAVDIGGTNVRCGIVQTHLHRAPDMSLAEVVRREKWTHKDDSPRRDELVEGIAERLEDLIAHAEKKKIALAPYIGVACPGLIVEDGSIAGGTQNLPGNWESTR
;
A
#
# COMPACT_ATOMS: atom_id res chain seq x y z
N MET A 1 62.82 -20.59 31.94
CA MET A 1 62.17 -19.48 31.20
C MET A 1 60.94 -20.06 30.52
N ALA A 2 59.78 -19.46 30.78
CA ALA A 2 58.45 -19.99 30.44
C ALA A 2 57.75 -19.09 29.43
N SER A 3 56.63 -19.60 28.88
CA SER A 3 55.59 -18.97 28.05
C SER A 3 55.83 -18.91 26.54
N LYS A 4 54.83 -19.14 25.68
CA LYS A 4 53.42 -19.59 25.83
C LYS A 4 52.94 -19.94 24.42
N ASP A 5 52.32 -21.11 24.27
CA ASP A 5 51.58 -21.50 23.07
C ASP A 5 50.15 -20.94 23.07
N THR A 6 49.67 -20.85 21.84
CA THR A 6 48.42 -20.34 21.26
C THR A 6 47.12 -20.67 21.99
N ASP A 7 46.27 -19.65 22.14
CA ASP A 7 44.85 -19.78 22.54
C ASP A 7 43.96 -19.56 21.30
N GLY A 8 43.44 -20.66 20.75
CA GLY A 8 42.44 -20.64 19.67
C GLY A 8 41.04 -20.45 20.25
N LYS A 9 40.41 -19.31 19.97
CA LYS A 9 38.99 -19.09 20.28
C LYS A 9 38.13 -19.74 19.19
N GLU A 10 37.44 -20.83 19.55
CA GLU A 10 36.29 -21.34 18.80
C GLU A 10 35.15 -20.28 18.74
N PRO A 11 34.40 -20.19 17.63
CA PRO A 11 33.24 -19.33 17.55
C PRO A 11 32.12 -19.93 18.41
N ARG A 12 31.72 -19.22 19.46
CA ARG A 12 30.52 -19.52 20.23
C ARG A 12 29.29 -19.25 19.36
N THR A 13 28.84 -20.26 18.62
CA THR A 13 27.49 -20.27 18.04
C THR A 13 26.49 -20.35 19.19
N GLY A 14 25.66 -19.32 19.29
CA GLY A 14 24.86 -19.05 20.47
C GLY A 14 23.67 -20.00 20.58
N LYS A 15 23.64 -20.79 21.66
CA LYS A 15 22.47 -21.50 22.21
C LYS A 15 21.19 -20.64 22.36
N GLY A 16 21.30 -19.32 22.22
CA GLY A 16 20.16 -18.39 22.17
C GLY A 16 19.44 -18.37 20.82
N SER A 17 20.13 -18.61 19.71
CA SER A 17 19.53 -18.65 18.37
C SER A 17 18.69 -19.91 18.15
N GLU A 18 19.25 -21.09 18.47
CA GLU A 18 18.52 -22.38 18.38
C GLU A 18 17.27 -22.42 19.28
N LYS A 19 17.32 -21.81 20.47
CA LYS A 19 16.16 -21.73 21.36
C LYS A 19 15.07 -20.78 20.89
N GLN A 20 15.44 -19.77 20.10
CA GLN A 20 14.50 -18.85 19.49
C GLN A 20 13.84 -19.52 18.28
N ASP A 21 14.64 -20.19 17.42
CA ASP A 21 14.17 -20.97 16.28
C ASP A 21 13.20 -22.10 16.70
N ASP A 22 13.46 -22.79 17.81
CA ASP A 22 12.57 -23.81 18.38
C ASP A 22 11.26 -23.22 18.93
N LYS A 23 11.30 -22.03 19.50
CA LYS A 23 10.11 -21.31 20.00
C LYS A 23 9.23 -20.86 18.83
N ASP A 24 9.84 -20.32 17.80
CA ASP A 24 9.15 -19.82 16.61
C ASP A 24 8.55 -21.00 15.82
N SER A 25 9.28 -22.11 15.69
CA SER A 25 8.78 -23.36 15.09
C SER A 25 7.63 -23.98 15.88
N LYS A 26 7.66 -23.90 17.22
CA LYS A 26 6.58 -24.38 18.08
C LYS A 26 5.35 -23.47 17.99
N ALA A 27 5.54 -22.14 17.98
CA ALA A 27 4.47 -21.17 17.79
C ALA A 27 3.80 -21.35 16.42
N GLN A 28 4.57 -21.57 15.34
CA GLN A 28 4.04 -21.89 14.00
C GLN A 28 3.21 -23.19 13.98
N ARG A 29 3.64 -24.23 14.70
CA ARG A 29 2.88 -25.48 14.82
C ARG A 29 1.60 -25.33 15.66
N GLU A 30 1.65 -24.56 16.73
CA GLU A 30 0.47 -24.26 17.57
C GLU A 30 -0.52 -23.33 16.83
N LEU A 31 0.00 -22.47 15.94
CA LEU A 31 -0.76 -21.67 14.99
C LEU A 31 -1.21 -22.44 13.74
N GLY A 32 -1.23 -23.78 13.74
CA GLY A 32 -1.67 -24.63 12.61
C GLY A 32 -3.11 -24.42 12.09
N ILE A 33 -3.74 -23.31 12.49
CA ILE A 33 -4.98 -22.70 11.99
C ILE A 33 -4.68 -21.66 10.88
N LEU A 34 -3.46 -21.13 10.81
CA LEU A 34 -3.00 -20.14 9.83
C LEU A 34 -2.31 -20.86 8.66
N GLY A 35 -2.82 -20.65 7.45
CA GLY A 35 -2.19 -21.15 6.22
C GLY A 35 -0.79 -20.57 6.00
N PRO A 36 -0.07 -21.04 4.96
CA PRO A 36 1.28 -20.57 4.66
C PRO A 36 1.32 -19.05 4.40
N HIS A 37 2.46 -18.42 4.68
CA HIS A 37 2.64 -17.01 4.32
C HIS A 37 2.61 -16.84 2.80
N GLY A 38 2.07 -15.72 2.33
CA GLY A 38 2.00 -15.42 0.89
C GLY A 38 1.09 -16.37 0.10
N ASP A 39 0.16 -17.10 0.74
CA ASP A 39 -0.76 -18.00 0.05
C ASP A 39 -1.56 -17.25 -1.03
N MET A 40 -1.57 -17.82 -2.23
CA MET A 40 -2.28 -17.29 -3.39
C MET A 40 -3.68 -17.92 -3.54
N ARG A 41 -4.04 -18.90 -2.72
CA ARG A 41 -5.35 -19.55 -2.71
C ARG A 41 -6.02 -19.38 -1.35
N LEU A 42 -6.88 -18.37 -1.27
CA LEU A 42 -7.54 -17.98 -0.02
C LEU A 42 -8.99 -18.46 -0.01
N ALA A 43 -9.63 -18.37 1.16
CA ALA A 43 -11.00 -18.85 1.35
C ALA A 43 -12.02 -18.19 0.40
N SER A 44 -11.79 -16.93 0.00
CA SER A 44 -12.70 -16.14 -0.83
C SER A 44 -12.13 -15.71 -2.19
N VAL A 45 -10.82 -15.84 -2.40
CA VAL A 45 -10.13 -15.30 -3.59
C VAL A 45 -8.98 -16.20 -4.02
N ILE A 46 -8.75 -16.28 -5.34
CA ILE A 46 -7.51 -16.81 -5.91
C ILE A 46 -6.72 -15.62 -6.46
N ILE A 47 -5.49 -15.46 -6.01
CA ILE A 47 -4.55 -14.46 -6.49
C ILE A 47 -3.77 -15.10 -7.63
N ASN A 48 -3.92 -14.59 -8.86
CA ASN A 48 -3.17 -15.11 -10.02
C ASN A 48 -1.76 -14.50 -10.13
N GLY A 49 -1.52 -13.40 -9.42
CA GLY A 49 -0.26 -12.67 -9.40
C GLY A 49 -0.47 -11.28 -8.79
N TYR A 50 0.63 -10.63 -8.45
CA TYR A 50 0.67 -9.25 -7.98
C TYR A 50 1.96 -8.58 -8.48
N SER A 51 2.04 -7.25 -8.37
CA SER A 51 3.19 -6.47 -8.84
C SER A 51 3.55 -6.73 -10.31
N LEU A 52 2.62 -6.43 -11.24
CA LEU A 52 2.93 -6.52 -12.67
C LEU A 52 4.02 -5.50 -13.05
N GLU A 53 5.26 -5.98 -13.16
CA GLU A 53 6.45 -5.21 -13.49
C GLU A 53 6.64 -5.03 -15.00
N LEU A 54 5.65 -4.41 -15.66
CA LEU A 54 5.76 -4.12 -17.08
C LEU A 54 6.71 -2.94 -17.30
N ARG A 55 7.89 -3.19 -17.89
CA ARG A 55 8.84 -2.15 -18.26
C ARG A 55 8.35 -1.30 -19.42
N ASP A 56 8.71 -0.03 -19.36
CA ASP A 56 8.55 0.83 -20.50
C ASP A 56 9.64 0.56 -21.55
N ARG A 57 9.31 0.75 -22.83
CA ARG A 57 10.25 0.49 -23.94
C ARG A 57 11.11 1.71 -24.25
N GLU A 58 10.63 2.89 -23.86
CA GLU A 58 11.23 4.19 -24.20
C GLU A 58 11.92 4.84 -22.99
N SER A 59 11.77 4.26 -21.80
CA SER A 59 12.37 4.75 -20.56
C SER A 59 12.84 3.59 -19.68
N ASP A 60 13.78 3.86 -18.78
CA ASP A 60 14.28 2.88 -17.81
C ASP A 60 13.27 2.54 -16.67
N GLY A 61 12.03 3.04 -16.77
CA GLY A 61 10.98 2.92 -15.77
C GLY A 61 9.93 1.84 -16.06
N PHE A 62 8.91 1.79 -15.21
CA PHE A 62 7.73 0.96 -15.42
C PHE A 62 6.63 1.73 -16.13
N VAL A 63 5.78 1.00 -16.86
CA VAL A 63 4.63 1.58 -17.55
C VAL A 63 3.71 2.32 -16.60
N GLY A 64 3.57 1.88 -15.35
CA GLY A 64 2.72 2.55 -14.36
C GLY A 64 3.24 3.91 -13.88
N ASP A 65 4.53 4.21 -14.05
CA ASP A 65 5.16 5.39 -13.44
C ASP A 65 4.62 6.71 -14.00
N VAL A 66 4.18 6.69 -15.28
CA VAL A 66 3.57 7.84 -15.98
C VAL A 66 2.16 8.19 -15.48
N ALA A 67 1.54 7.30 -14.70
CA ALA A 67 0.21 7.49 -14.12
C ALA A 67 0.26 7.59 -12.58
N SER A 68 1.38 8.09 -12.03
CA SER A 68 1.59 8.30 -10.60
C SER A 68 1.15 9.69 -10.11
N GLY A 69 1.03 9.86 -8.80
CA GLY A 69 0.79 11.19 -8.20
C GLY A 69 1.95 12.17 -8.45
N THR A 70 3.17 11.66 -8.62
CA THR A 70 4.33 12.47 -9.03
C THR A 70 4.18 12.91 -10.48
N ALA A 71 3.80 12.01 -11.38
CA ALA A 71 3.57 12.34 -12.79
C ALA A 71 2.48 13.42 -12.95
N PHE A 72 1.36 13.30 -12.21
CA PHE A 72 0.34 14.34 -12.20
C PHE A 72 0.88 15.71 -11.76
N ARG A 73 1.72 15.76 -10.71
CA ARG A 73 2.32 17.03 -10.27
C ARG A 73 3.24 17.63 -11.32
N HIS A 74 3.95 16.82 -12.11
CA HIS A 74 4.75 17.31 -13.23
C HIS A 74 3.88 17.88 -14.35
N MET A 75 2.78 17.20 -14.71
CA MET A 75 1.81 17.71 -15.69
C MET A 75 1.22 19.05 -15.24
N LEU A 76 0.79 19.13 -13.97
CA LEU A 76 0.26 20.37 -13.39
C LEU A 76 1.29 21.51 -13.40
N ASP A 77 2.55 21.21 -13.14
CA ASP A 77 3.62 22.21 -13.18
C ASP A 77 3.89 22.73 -14.60
N ALA A 78 3.80 21.85 -15.60
CA ALA A 78 3.90 22.23 -17.01
C ALA A 78 2.75 23.16 -17.42
N TRP A 79 1.51 22.80 -17.07
CA TRP A 79 0.34 23.63 -17.35
C TRP A 79 0.37 24.96 -16.60
N ARG A 80 0.80 24.97 -15.34
CA ARG A 80 1.04 26.19 -14.57
C ARG A 80 1.97 27.16 -15.31
N LYS A 81 3.11 26.66 -15.82
CA LYS A 81 4.08 27.47 -16.57
C LYS A 81 3.47 28.02 -17.87
N LEU A 82 2.76 27.18 -18.60
CA LEU A 82 2.10 27.58 -19.84
C LEU A 82 1.06 28.67 -19.59
N VAL A 83 0.16 28.46 -18.63
CA VAL A 83 -0.87 29.45 -18.25
C VAL A 83 -0.23 30.75 -17.77
N THR A 84 0.83 30.68 -16.95
CA THR A 84 1.58 31.87 -16.52
C THR A 84 2.14 32.66 -17.70
N SER A 85 2.63 31.98 -18.74
CA SER A 85 3.15 32.65 -19.95
C SER A 85 2.05 33.33 -20.77
N MET A 86 0.81 32.84 -20.70
CA MET A 86 -0.34 33.39 -21.42
C MET A 86 -1.01 34.55 -20.67
N SER A 87 -1.22 34.41 -19.36
CA SER A 87 -1.92 35.42 -18.54
C SER A 87 -1.00 36.41 -17.84
N GLY A 88 0.32 36.16 -17.85
CA GLY A 88 1.32 37.01 -17.21
C GLY A 88 1.37 36.91 -15.67
N LYS A 89 0.55 36.02 -15.08
CA LYS A 89 0.48 35.81 -13.63
C LYS A 89 0.41 34.32 -13.30
N ASP A 90 1.12 33.92 -12.25
CA ASP A 90 1.07 32.53 -11.79
C ASP A 90 -0.31 32.18 -11.20
N PRO A 91 -1.01 31.14 -11.72
CA PRO A 91 -2.34 30.76 -11.25
C PRO A 91 -2.36 30.25 -9.80
N PHE A 92 -1.24 29.72 -9.30
CA PHE A 92 -1.10 29.17 -7.94
C PHE A 92 -0.25 30.06 -7.01
N GLY A 93 0.19 31.24 -7.48
CA GLY A 93 1.01 32.16 -6.69
C GLY A 93 2.45 31.71 -6.56
N SER A 94 3.11 31.98 -5.42
CA SER A 94 4.56 31.71 -5.25
C SER A 94 4.88 30.30 -4.72
N LYS A 95 3.89 29.59 -4.18
CA LYS A 95 4.08 28.28 -3.56
C LYS A 95 4.33 27.22 -4.64
N ALA A 96 5.27 26.31 -4.43
CA ALA A 96 5.59 25.28 -5.42
C ALA A 96 4.45 24.25 -5.56
N THR A 97 4.26 23.73 -6.77
CA THR A 97 3.16 22.81 -7.12
C THR A 97 3.12 21.56 -6.23
N ARG A 98 4.30 21.06 -5.83
CA ARG A 98 4.45 19.89 -4.93
C ARG A 98 3.97 20.12 -3.49
N ASP A 99 3.92 21.37 -3.05
CA ASP A 99 3.63 21.70 -1.64
C ASP A 99 2.12 21.88 -1.41
N PHE A 100 1.30 21.85 -2.46
CA PHE A 100 -0.14 21.89 -2.32
C PHE A 100 -0.70 20.50 -1.97
N SER A 101 -1.63 20.51 -1.01
CA SER A 101 -2.54 19.39 -0.79
C SER A 101 -3.66 19.41 -1.83
N LYS A 102 -4.32 18.27 -2.04
CA LYS A 102 -5.44 18.14 -2.98
C LYS A 102 -6.55 19.15 -2.69
N LYS A 103 -6.95 19.27 -1.42
CA LYS A 103 -7.94 20.26 -0.96
C LYS A 103 -7.53 21.71 -1.20
N GLN A 104 -6.23 22.01 -1.20
CA GLN A 104 -5.75 23.36 -1.53
C GLN A 104 -5.84 23.63 -3.03
N LEU A 105 -5.55 22.64 -3.88
CA LEU A 105 -5.71 22.75 -5.32
C LEU A 105 -7.19 22.94 -5.69
N ASP A 106 -8.10 22.14 -5.11
CA ASP A 106 -9.55 22.28 -5.31
C ASP A 106 -10.01 23.71 -5.00
N LYS A 107 -9.67 24.22 -3.81
CA LYS A 107 -10.02 25.59 -3.38
C LYS A 107 -9.44 26.71 -4.25
N LEU A 108 -8.31 26.46 -4.92
CA LEU A 108 -7.69 27.42 -5.82
C LEU A 108 -8.41 27.42 -7.17
N ALA A 109 -8.79 26.25 -7.68
CA ALA A 109 -9.61 26.12 -8.88
C ALA A 109 -10.94 26.86 -8.73
N ASP A 110 -11.62 26.71 -7.58
CA ASP A 110 -12.91 27.38 -7.31
C ASP A 110 -12.87 28.91 -7.38
N LYS A 111 -11.68 29.51 -7.26
CA LYS A 111 -11.49 30.96 -7.10
C LYS A 111 -10.74 31.61 -8.26
N ASN A 112 -10.15 30.82 -9.15
CA ASN A 112 -9.28 31.32 -10.19
C ASN A 112 -9.42 30.45 -11.44
N ASP A 113 -10.01 31.00 -12.49
CA ASP A 113 -10.24 30.30 -13.76
C ASP A 113 -8.95 29.80 -14.40
N ASP A 114 -7.84 30.53 -14.29
CA ASP A 114 -6.52 30.09 -14.79
C ASP A 114 -6.01 28.85 -14.02
N ALA A 115 -6.29 28.79 -12.71
CA ALA A 115 -5.93 27.65 -11.87
C ALA A 115 -6.82 26.44 -12.18
N ALA A 116 -8.13 26.67 -12.38
CA ALA A 116 -9.07 25.64 -12.81
C ALA A 116 -8.64 25.07 -14.17
N HIS A 117 -8.35 25.92 -15.14
CA HIS A 117 -7.89 25.52 -16.46
C HIS A 117 -6.60 24.67 -16.39
N ALA A 118 -5.58 25.13 -15.66
CA ALA A 118 -4.33 24.36 -15.50
C ALA A 118 -4.56 22.98 -14.87
N LEU A 119 -5.46 22.88 -13.88
CA LEU A 119 -5.81 21.61 -13.24
C LEU A 119 -6.60 20.68 -14.16
N GLU A 120 -7.55 21.21 -14.92
CA GLU A 120 -8.34 20.45 -15.90
C GLU A 120 -7.46 19.86 -16.99
N GLN A 121 -6.57 20.66 -17.58
CA GLN A 121 -5.67 20.16 -18.61
C GLN A 121 -4.68 19.12 -18.07
N ALA A 122 -4.15 19.31 -16.87
CA ALA A 122 -3.32 18.30 -16.22
C ALA A 122 -4.08 17.01 -15.90
N ALA A 123 -5.38 17.11 -15.58
CA ALA A 123 -6.25 15.96 -15.36
C ALA A 123 -6.54 15.20 -16.68
N GLU A 124 -6.72 15.91 -17.79
CA GLU A 124 -6.86 15.30 -19.12
C GLU A 124 -5.59 14.55 -19.54
N ASP A 125 -4.42 15.16 -19.39
CA ASP A 125 -3.14 14.50 -19.67
C ASP A 125 -2.95 13.25 -18.81
N TYR A 126 -3.26 13.35 -17.52
CA TYR A 126 -3.22 12.20 -16.62
C TYR A 126 -4.17 11.08 -17.05
N ALA A 127 -5.39 11.44 -17.48
CA ALA A 127 -6.37 10.46 -17.94
C ALA A 127 -5.89 9.74 -19.21
N LEU A 128 -5.28 10.45 -20.15
CA LEU A 128 -4.66 9.84 -21.34
C LEU A 128 -3.55 8.86 -20.95
N GLN A 129 -2.66 9.24 -20.04
CA GLN A 129 -1.58 8.36 -19.58
C GLN A 129 -2.14 7.12 -18.88
N LEU A 130 -3.05 7.28 -17.91
CA LEU A 130 -3.64 6.16 -17.17
C LEU A 130 -4.43 5.22 -18.09
N ALA A 131 -5.19 5.75 -19.06
CA ALA A 131 -5.84 4.92 -20.07
C ALA A 131 -4.82 4.09 -20.87
N GLY A 132 -3.72 4.72 -21.29
CA GLY A 132 -2.60 4.04 -21.96
C GLY A 132 -1.97 2.94 -21.11
N VAL A 133 -1.79 3.16 -19.81
CA VAL A 133 -1.31 2.14 -18.86
C VAL A 133 -2.27 0.95 -18.81
N VAL A 134 -3.57 1.21 -18.60
CA VAL A 134 -4.59 0.15 -18.53
C VAL A 134 -4.62 -0.65 -19.83
N GLN A 135 -4.61 0.01 -20.99
CA GLN A 135 -4.57 -0.66 -22.30
C GLN A 135 -3.32 -1.53 -22.47
N ARG A 136 -2.15 -1.07 -22.02
CA ARG A 136 -0.90 -1.86 -22.07
C ARG A 136 -0.95 -3.06 -21.13
N PHE A 137 -1.61 -2.94 -19.99
CA PHE A 137 -1.81 -4.05 -19.05
C PHE A 137 -2.79 -5.07 -19.61
N MET A 138 -3.93 -4.65 -20.18
CA MET A 138 -4.89 -5.53 -20.84
C MET A 138 -4.32 -6.33 -22.02
N LYS A 139 -3.19 -5.90 -22.59
CA LYS A 139 -2.46 -6.64 -23.64
C LYS A 139 -1.54 -7.73 -23.09
N GLN A 140 -1.30 -7.78 -21.78
CA GLN A 140 -0.42 -8.78 -21.18
C GLN A 140 -1.11 -10.15 -21.10
N PRO A 141 -0.40 -11.25 -21.39
CA PRO A 141 -0.95 -12.59 -21.28
C PRO A 141 -1.54 -12.90 -19.89
N THR A 142 -0.94 -12.36 -18.83
CA THR A 142 -1.39 -12.50 -17.44
C THR A 142 -2.69 -11.76 -17.12
N TRP A 143 -3.18 -10.90 -18.04
CA TRP A 143 -4.36 -10.05 -17.88
C TRP A 143 -5.49 -10.40 -18.86
N ARG A 144 -5.37 -11.51 -19.61
CA ARG A 144 -6.30 -11.90 -20.68
C ARG A 144 -7.78 -11.91 -20.26
N ASP A 145 -8.06 -12.35 -19.04
CA ASP A 145 -9.42 -12.54 -18.52
C ASP A 145 -9.81 -11.49 -17.46
N VAL A 146 -9.09 -10.36 -17.41
CA VAL A 146 -9.39 -9.28 -16.47
C VAL A 146 -10.62 -8.51 -16.94
N GLU A 147 -11.69 -8.61 -16.16
CA GLU A 147 -12.95 -7.90 -16.45
C GLU A 147 -13.02 -6.53 -15.78
N ARG A 148 -12.35 -6.35 -14.64
CA ARG A 148 -12.42 -5.14 -13.83
C ARG A 148 -11.07 -4.72 -13.31
N VAL A 149 -10.81 -3.41 -13.32
CA VAL A 149 -9.66 -2.78 -12.69
C VAL A 149 -10.15 -1.87 -11.58
N ILE A 150 -9.64 -2.09 -10.37
CA ILE A 150 -9.94 -1.26 -9.21
C ILE A 150 -8.75 -0.33 -8.97
N LEU A 151 -8.99 0.97 -9.08
CA LEU A 151 -7.98 1.98 -8.80
C LEU A 151 -7.93 2.28 -7.30
N GLY A 152 -6.80 1.96 -6.69
CA GLY A 152 -6.45 2.41 -5.35
C GLY A 152 -5.85 3.82 -5.33
N GLY A 153 -5.42 4.23 -4.14
CA GLY A 153 -4.66 5.48 -3.93
C GLY A 153 -5.51 6.73 -3.86
N GLY A 154 -5.15 7.69 -3.01
CA GLY A 154 -6.07 8.80 -2.69
C GLY A 154 -6.29 9.83 -3.80
N PHE A 155 -5.76 9.66 -5.02
CA PHE A 155 -5.90 10.66 -6.10
C PHE A 155 -7.36 10.84 -6.51
N HIS A 156 -8.07 9.74 -6.75
CA HIS A 156 -9.48 9.72 -7.13
C HIS A 156 -10.43 10.27 -6.04
N GLN A 157 -9.95 10.47 -4.81
CA GLN A 157 -10.71 11.06 -3.71
C GLN A 157 -10.79 12.59 -3.76
N SER A 158 -10.08 13.24 -4.71
CA SER A 158 -10.22 14.66 -5.03
C SER A 158 -11.23 14.88 -6.15
N GLU A 159 -11.76 16.09 -6.28
CA GLU A 159 -12.77 16.38 -7.31
C GLU A 159 -12.20 16.25 -8.73
N PHE A 160 -11.03 16.85 -8.99
CA PHE A 160 -10.34 16.71 -10.28
C PHE A 160 -9.88 15.26 -10.52
N GLY A 161 -9.46 14.54 -9.47
CA GLY A 161 -9.08 13.14 -9.60
C GLY A 161 -10.27 12.27 -10.01
N SER A 162 -11.44 12.49 -9.42
CA SER A 162 -12.68 11.81 -9.80
C SER A 162 -13.06 12.09 -11.26
N ARG A 163 -12.96 13.35 -11.70
CA ARG A 163 -13.15 13.73 -13.11
C ARG A 163 -12.17 13.04 -14.04
N ALA A 164 -10.88 13.03 -13.68
CA ALA A 164 -9.84 12.33 -14.45
C ALA A 164 -10.18 10.84 -14.61
N ILE A 165 -10.61 10.16 -13.55
CA ILE A 165 -11.03 8.75 -13.65
C ILE A 165 -12.27 8.59 -14.54
N GLY A 166 -13.24 9.51 -14.45
CA GLY A 166 -14.37 9.57 -15.39
C GLY A 166 -13.89 9.64 -16.84
N ARG A 167 -12.92 10.51 -17.11
CA ARG A 167 -12.32 10.67 -18.43
C ARG A 167 -11.59 9.41 -18.91
N VAL A 168 -10.87 8.71 -18.02
CA VAL A 168 -10.26 7.40 -18.36
C VAL A 168 -11.33 6.41 -18.82
N ARG A 169 -12.48 6.33 -18.14
CA ARG A 169 -13.58 5.44 -18.55
C ARG A 169 -14.07 5.76 -19.95
N ASP A 170 -14.22 7.05 -20.27
CA ASP A 170 -14.65 7.48 -21.61
C ASP A 170 -13.64 7.09 -22.69
N ILE A 171 -12.34 7.26 -22.43
CA ILE A 171 -11.27 6.86 -23.35
C ILE A 171 -11.28 5.34 -23.58
N LEU A 172 -11.31 4.55 -22.51
CA LEU A 172 -11.33 3.08 -22.60
C LEU A 172 -12.58 2.58 -23.34
N LYS A 173 -13.73 3.21 -23.12
CA LYS A 173 -14.99 2.90 -23.81
C LYS A 173 -14.92 3.26 -25.29
N ALA A 174 -14.38 4.43 -25.65
CA ALA A 174 -14.22 4.86 -27.04
C ALA A 174 -13.29 3.90 -27.81
N ASP A 175 -12.23 3.42 -27.15
CA ASP A 175 -11.28 2.44 -27.70
C ASP A 175 -11.80 0.99 -27.66
N LYS A 176 -12.98 0.75 -27.07
CA LYS A 176 -13.56 -0.59 -26.88
C LYS A 176 -12.64 -1.54 -26.10
N THR A 177 -11.85 -1.01 -25.16
CA THR A 177 -11.08 -1.84 -24.23
C THR A 177 -12.05 -2.64 -23.34
N PRO A 178 -11.97 -3.98 -23.28
CA PRO A 178 -12.96 -4.82 -22.61
C PRO A 178 -12.71 -4.91 -21.10
N VAL A 179 -12.80 -3.77 -20.39
CA VAL A 179 -12.56 -3.70 -18.95
C VAL A 179 -13.40 -2.61 -18.30
N GLU A 180 -13.93 -2.89 -17.11
CA GLU A 180 -14.60 -1.90 -16.28
C GLU A 180 -13.63 -1.27 -15.28
N LEU A 181 -13.65 0.05 -15.18
CA LEU A 181 -12.78 0.80 -14.27
C LEU A 181 -13.57 1.30 -13.05
N HIS A 182 -13.21 0.78 -11.88
CA HIS A 182 -13.80 1.11 -10.59
C HIS A 182 -12.77 1.80 -9.68
N THR A 183 -13.24 2.48 -8.65
CA THR A 183 -12.38 3.02 -7.58
C THR A 183 -12.57 2.21 -6.32
N LEU A 184 -11.54 2.17 -5.47
CA LEU A 184 -11.65 1.51 -4.16
C LEU A 184 -12.82 2.11 -3.35
N HIS A 185 -13.65 1.25 -2.76
CA HIS A 185 -14.78 1.69 -1.94
C HIS A 185 -14.32 2.35 -0.64
N HIS A 186 -13.37 1.71 0.05
CA HIS A 186 -12.81 2.21 1.30
C HIS A 186 -11.76 3.29 1.05
N HIS A 187 -11.46 4.07 2.09
CA HIS A 187 -10.42 5.08 2.04
C HIS A 187 -9.07 4.44 1.68
N ALA A 188 -8.27 5.10 0.83
CA ALA A 188 -7.01 4.54 0.34
C ALA A 188 -5.99 4.22 1.47
N ASP A 189 -6.00 4.98 2.56
CA ASP A 189 -5.18 4.72 3.76
C ASP A 189 -5.74 3.58 4.66
N GLU A 190 -6.86 2.98 4.30
CA GLU A 190 -7.53 1.93 5.09
C GLU A 190 -7.68 0.62 4.31
N GLY A 191 -7.71 0.67 2.97
CA GLY A 191 -7.87 -0.53 2.13
C GLY A 191 -6.86 -1.64 2.43
N GLY A 192 -5.58 -1.29 2.63
CA GLY A 192 -4.54 -2.26 2.99
C GLY A 192 -4.73 -2.89 4.37
N LEU A 193 -5.41 -2.20 5.29
CA LEU A 193 -5.75 -2.74 6.60
C LEU A 193 -7.00 -3.62 6.53
N ILE A 194 -8.05 -3.14 5.84
CA ILE A 194 -9.34 -3.83 5.72
C ILE A 194 -9.19 -5.16 5.01
N GLY A 195 -8.34 -5.25 3.98
CA GLY A 195 -8.11 -6.50 3.23
C GLY A 195 -7.82 -7.72 4.12
N TRP A 196 -7.18 -7.52 5.28
CA TRP A 196 -6.81 -8.60 6.21
C TRP A 196 -8.00 -9.38 6.76
N VAL A 197 -9.20 -8.80 6.87
CA VAL A 197 -10.37 -9.56 7.33
C VAL A 197 -10.75 -10.67 6.34
N HIS A 198 -10.43 -10.49 5.06
CA HIS A 198 -10.68 -11.50 4.03
C HIS A 198 -9.56 -12.56 3.93
N LEU A 199 -8.41 -12.31 4.56
CA LEU A 199 -7.27 -13.23 4.63
C LEU A 199 -7.23 -14.02 5.95
N ALA A 200 -7.85 -13.49 7.01
CA ALA A 200 -7.91 -14.14 8.31
C ALA A 200 -8.77 -15.42 8.26
N PRO A 201 -8.43 -16.47 9.03
CA PRO A 201 -9.23 -17.69 9.08
C PRO A 201 -10.68 -17.39 9.53
N PRO A 202 -11.71 -17.79 8.76
CA PRO A 202 -13.10 -17.48 9.11
C PRO A 202 -13.53 -17.97 10.49
N ALA A 203 -13.04 -19.15 10.91
CA ALA A 203 -13.33 -19.72 12.22
C ALA A 203 -12.79 -18.86 13.38
N LEU A 204 -11.67 -18.17 13.16
CA LEU A 204 -11.13 -17.22 14.13
C LEU A 204 -12.08 -16.04 14.29
N LEU A 205 -12.55 -15.45 13.19
CA LEU A 205 -13.37 -14.23 13.21
C LEU A 205 -14.75 -14.42 13.86
N GLN A 206 -15.24 -15.65 13.99
CA GLN A 206 -16.55 -15.92 14.63
C GLN A 206 -16.59 -15.62 16.13
N SER A 207 -15.43 -15.60 16.80
CA SER A 207 -15.34 -15.42 18.26
C SER A 207 -14.89 -14.03 18.70
N TYR A 208 -14.66 -13.11 17.75
CA TYR A 208 -14.03 -11.82 18.00
C TYR A 208 -14.66 -10.70 17.17
N ASP A 209 -14.57 -9.47 17.68
CA ASP A 209 -15.12 -8.28 17.02
C ASP A 209 -14.19 -7.73 15.93
N ALA A 210 -12.88 -7.88 16.13
CA ALA A 210 -11.86 -7.20 15.34
C ALA A 210 -10.53 -7.95 15.27
N ILE A 211 -9.70 -7.55 14.30
CA ILE A 211 -8.29 -7.93 14.19
C ILE A 211 -7.39 -6.69 14.25
N LEU A 212 -6.11 -6.90 14.52
CA LEU A 212 -5.09 -5.89 14.24
C LEU A 212 -4.55 -6.08 12.82
N ALA A 213 -4.26 -4.98 12.15
CA ALA A 213 -3.65 -4.99 10.83
C ALA A 213 -2.52 -3.96 10.75
N VAL A 214 -1.48 -4.30 9.98
CA VAL A 214 -0.33 -3.47 9.65
C VAL A 214 -0.19 -3.41 8.14
N ASP A 215 -0.04 -2.20 7.61
CA ASP A 215 0.29 -1.90 6.22
C ASP A 215 1.62 -1.14 6.21
N ILE A 216 2.70 -1.86 5.95
CA ILE A 216 4.03 -1.31 5.79
C ILE A 216 4.14 -0.85 4.32
N GLY A 217 4.37 0.43 4.11
CA GLY A 217 4.71 0.99 2.81
C GLY A 217 6.12 1.57 2.80
N GLY A 218 6.60 1.93 1.61
CA GLY A 218 7.95 2.50 1.43
C GLY A 218 8.19 3.90 2.01
N THR A 219 7.23 4.46 2.74
CA THR A 219 7.36 5.80 3.36
C THR A 219 6.55 5.90 4.64
N ASN A 220 5.45 5.17 4.74
CA ASN A 220 4.57 5.19 5.88
C ASN A 220 4.32 3.76 6.35
N VAL A 221 4.19 3.57 7.66
CA VAL A 221 3.53 2.42 8.28
C VAL A 221 2.15 2.87 8.72
N ARG A 222 1.16 2.01 8.54
CA ARG A 222 -0.17 2.17 9.13
C ARG A 222 -0.47 0.96 10.00
N CYS A 223 -0.95 1.18 11.20
CA CYS A 223 -1.48 0.14 12.08
C CYS A 223 -2.94 0.46 12.36
N GLY A 224 -3.81 -0.54 12.51
CA GLY A 224 -5.20 -0.27 12.87
C GLY A 224 -5.94 -1.45 13.47
N ILE A 225 -7.01 -1.11 14.19
CA ILE A 225 -8.04 -2.06 14.62
C ILE A 225 -9.09 -2.12 13.52
N VAL A 226 -9.28 -3.29 12.94
CA VAL A 226 -10.26 -3.54 11.88
C VAL A 226 -11.41 -4.35 12.45
N GLN A 227 -12.59 -3.73 12.56
CA GLN A 227 -13.80 -4.43 12.95
C GLN A 227 -14.41 -5.16 11.76
N THR A 228 -14.83 -6.40 11.96
CA THR A 228 -15.33 -7.26 10.88
C THR A 228 -16.82 -7.06 10.61
N HIS A 229 -17.59 -6.70 11.65
CA HIS A 229 -19.06 -6.65 11.63
C HIS A 229 -19.69 -7.97 11.13
N LEU A 230 -19.04 -9.11 11.37
CA LEU A 230 -19.40 -10.41 10.76
C LEU A 230 -20.86 -10.82 11.00
N HIS A 231 -21.42 -10.52 12.18
CA HIS A 231 -22.82 -10.83 12.50
C HIS A 231 -23.84 -9.95 11.75
N ARG A 232 -23.44 -8.76 11.29
CA ARG A 232 -24.29 -7.83 10.54
C ARG A 232 -24.12 -8.00 9.03
N ALA A 233 -22.90 -8.29 8.59
CA ALA A 233 -22.54 -8.53 7.20
C ALA A 233 -21.58 -9.72 7.13
N PRO A 234 -22.08 -10.94 6.87
CA PRO A 234 -21.26 -12.16 6.82
C PRO A 234 -20.18 -12.17 5.75
N ASP A 235 -20.33 -11.35 4.71
CA ASP A 235 -19.33 -11.11 3.65
C ASP A 235 -18.30 -10.04 4.04
N MET A 236 -18.41 -9.48 5.25
CA MET A 236 -17.56 -8.41 5.79
C MET A 236 -17.59 -7.13 4.95
N SER A 237 -18.65 -6.90 4.17
CA SER A 237 -18.80 -5.67 3.36
C SER A 237 -18.88 -4.40 4.22
N LEU A 238 -19.15 -4.54 5.51
CA LEU A 238 -19.20 -3.46 6.50
C LEU A 238 -17.91 -3.33 7.32
N ALA A 239 -16.85 -4.07 6.98
CA ALA A 239 -15.58 -3.97 7.70
C ALA A 239 -15.04 -2.53 7.67
N GLU A 240 -14.53 -2.07 8.81
CA GLU A 240 -14.06 -0.70 8.97
C GLU A 240 -12.86 -0.60 9.91
N VAL A 241 -12.06 0.44 9.71
CA VAL A 241 -10.95 0.76 10.62
C VAL A 241 -11.44 1.70 11.70
N VAL A 242 -11.71 1.17 12.90
CA VAL A 242 -12.24 1.97 14.02
C VAL A 242 -11.17 2.83 14.72
N ARG A 243 -9.90 2.45 14.58
CA ARG A 243 -8.76 3.24 15.01
C ARG A 243 -7.58 2.95 14.10
N ARG A 244 -6.87 4.01 13.69
CA ARG A 244 -5.66 3.93 12.87
C ARG A 244 -4.57 4.79 13.47
N GLU A 245 -3.37 4.24 13.55
CA GLU A 245 -2.12 4.97 13.75
C GLU A 245 -1.37 5.02 12.42
N LYS A 246 -0.85 6.21 12.06
CA LYS A 246 -0.03 6.39 10.86
C LYS A 246 1.32 6.97 11.26
N TRP A 247 2.39 6.34 10.79
CA TRP A 247 3.75 6.76 11.03
C TRP A 247 4.49 6.98 9.71
N THR A 248 4.94 8.20 9.48
CA THR A 248 5.81 8.53 8.35
C THR A 248 7.27 8.17 8.70
N HIS A 249 7.57 6.87 8.77
CA HIS A 249 8.90 6.39 9.19
C HIS A 249 10.07 6.96 8.38
N LYS A 250 9.83 7.35 7.12
CA LYS A 250 10.84 7.98 6.28
C LYS A 250 11.42 9.26 6.89
N ASP A 251 10.60 10.01 7.62
CA ASP A 251 11.03 11.26 8.26
C ASP A 251 11.99 11.00 9.44
N ASP A 252 11.87 9.82 10.06
CA ASP A 252 12.69 9.40 11.20
C ASP A 252 13.89 8.53 10.78
N SER A 253 13.87 8.00 9.55
CA SER A 253 14.92 7.15 8.97
C SER A 253 15.41 6.02 9.90
N PRO A 254 14.49 5.20 10.48
CA PRO A 254 14.85 4.18 11.44
C PRO A 254 15.72 3.10 10.79
N ARG A 255 16.47 2.36 11.61
CA ARG A 255 17.02 1.05 11.21
C ARG A 255 15.91 -0.01 11.16
N ARG A 256 16.26 -1.21 10.68
CA ARG A 256 15.34 -2.34 10.56
C ARG A 256 14.68 -2.72 11.90
N ASP A 257 15.50 -2.86 12.94
CA ASP A 257 15.12 -3.15 14.31
C ASP A 257 14.19 -2.07 14.89
N GLU A 258 14.57 -0.81 14.70
CA GLU A 258 13.79 0.36 15.16
C GLU A 258 12.44 0.47 14.45
N LEU A 259 12.36 0.08 13.16
CA LEU A 259 11.08 0.02 12.45
C LEU A 259 10.14 -1.02 13.08
N VAL A 260 10.67 -2.22 13.40
CA VAL A 260 9.88 -3.30 14.02
C VAL A 260 9.42 -2.89 15.41
N GLU A 261 10.31 -2.32 16.22
CA GLU A 261 9.99 -1.83 17.57
C GLU A 261 8.91 -0.73 17.52
N GLY A 262 9.06 0.25 16.63
CA GLY A 262 8.05 1.30 16.46
C GLY A 262 6.69 0.79 15.94
N ILE A 263 6.65 -0.32 15.21
CA ILE A 263 5.39 -1.01 14.85
C ILE A 263 4.78 -1.66 16.08
N ALA A 264 5.59 -2.36 16.90
CA ALA A 264 5.14 -3.05 18.10
C ALA A 264 4.52 -2.08 19.11
N GLU A 265 5.18 -0.94 19.38
CA GLU A 265 4.65 0.12 20.26
C GLU A 265 3.26 0.61 19.83
N ARG A 266 3.07 0.80 18.52
CA ARG A 266 1.78 1.24 17.97
C ARG A 266 0.70 0.17 18.09
N LEU A 267 1.07 -1.10 17.96
CA LEU A 267 0.14 -2.20 18.18
C LEU A 267 -0.25 -2.32 19.66
N GLU A 268 0.68 -2.10 20.59
CA GLU A 268 0.40 -2.04 22.02
C GLU A 268 -0.58 -0.91 22.37
N ASP A 269 -0.39 0.28 21.80
CA ASP A 269 -1.32 1.40 21.94
C ASP A 269 -2.73 1.07 21.43
N LEU A 270 -2.81 0.35 20.29
CA LEU A 270 -4.08 -0.12 19.73
C LEU A 270 -4.73 -1.19 20.62
N ILE A 271 -3.95 -2.13 21.17
CA ILE A 271 -4.46 -3.14 22.12
C ILE A 271 -5.06 -2.44 23.35
N ALA A 272 -4.32 -1.51 23.96
CA ALA A 272 -4.80 -0.74 25.11
C ALA A 272 -6.09 0.05 24.78
N HIS A 273 -6.19 0.58 23.56
CA HIS A 273 -7.41 1.22 23.08
C HIS A 273 -8.58 0.24 22.99
N ALA A 274 -8.36 -0.94 22.40
CA ALA A 274 -9.39 -1.97 22.24
C ALA A 274 -9.90 -2.47 23.60
N GLU A 275 -9.01 -2.70 24.57
CA GLU A 275 -9.37 -3.07 25.94
C GLU A 275 -10.25 -2.00 26.60
N LYS A 276 -9.84 -0.73 26.51
CA LYS A 276 -10.62 0.41 27.04
C LYS A 276 -12.00 0.51 26.39
N LYS A 277 -12.11 0.14 25.12
CA LYS A 277 -13.36 0.16 24.35
C LYS A 277 -14.14 -1.16 24.42
N LYS A 278 -13.61 -2.17 25.10
CA LYS A 278 -14.17 -3.53 25.19
C LYS A 278 -14.41 -4.16 23.80
N ILE A 279 -13.48 -3.93 22.87
CA ILE A 279 -13.47 -4.57 21.57
C ILE A 279 -12.71 -5.90 21.72
N ALA A 280 -13.36 -7.03 21.46
CA ALA A 280 -12.70 -8.33 21.52
C ALA A 280 -11.78 -8.49 20.30
N LEU A 281 -10.47 -8.32 20.51
CA LEU A 281 -9.45 -8.55 19.48
C LEU A 281 -9.16 -10.04 19.35
N ALA A 282 -9.18 -10.53 18.11
CA ALA A 282 -8.66 -11.84 17.80
C ALA A 282 -7.14 -11.89 18.06
N PRO A 283 -6.59 -13.05 18.46
CA PRO A 283 -5.15 -13.28 18.55
C PRO A 283 -4.53 -13.41 17.15
N TYR A 284 -4.68 -12.37 16.33
CA TYR A 284 -4.23 -12.31 14.95
C TYR A 284 -3.84 -10.90 14.56
N ILE A 285 -2.67 -10.81 13.92
CA ILE A 285 -2.14 -9.58 13.36
C ILE A 285 -1.86 -9.85 11.89
N GLY A 286 -2.59 -9.16 11.03
CA GLY A 286 -2.29 -9.14 9.60
C GLY A 286 -1.15 -8.17 9.32
N VAL A 287 -0.10 -8.58 8.61
CA VAL A 287 1.05 -7.72 8.28
C VAL A 287 1.30 -7.70 6.78
N ALA A 288 0.96 -6.60 6.13
CA ALA A 288 1.29 -6.36 4.73
C ALA A 288 2.63 -5.65 4.65
N CYS A 289 3.53 -6.19 3.83
CA CYS A 289 4.88 -5.70 3.64
C CYS A 289 5.17 -5.62 2.13
N PRO A 290 5.89 -4.60 1.64
CA PRO A 290 6.32 -4.60 0.25
C PRO A 290 7.30 -5.76 0.04
N GLY A 291 7.06 -6.54 -1.01
CA GLY A 291 7.96 -7.59 -1.43
C GLY A 291 7.27 -8.92 -1.72
N LEU A 292 8.07 -9.86 -2.21
CA LEU A 292 7.67 -11.23 -2.46
C LEU A 292 7.79 -12.03 -1.15
N ILE A 293 6.67 -12.24 -0.48
CA ILE A 293 6.60 -13.06 0.73
C ILE A 293 6.52 -14.53 0.31
N VAL A 294 7.44 -15.36 0.80
CA VAL A 294 7.43 -16.80 0.58
C VAL A 294 6.80 -17.55 1.76
N GLU A 295 6.55 -18.84 1.59
CA GLU A 295 5.77 -19.69 2.50
C GLU A 295 6.24 -19.66 3.97
N ASP A 296 7.55 -19.56 4.21
CA ASP A 296 8.15 -19.49 5.54
C ASP A 296 8.09 -18.10 6.19
N GLY A 297 7.51 -17.11 5.49
CA GLY A 297 7.39 -15.72 5.93
C GLY A 297 8.62 -14.87 5.62
N SER A 298 9.68 -15.43 5.04
CA SER A 298 10.81 -14.63 4.57
C SER A 298 10.45 -13.81 3.33
N ILE A 299 11.24 -12.76 3.08
CA ILE A 299 11.02 -11.85 1.97
C ILE A 299 12.08 -12.12 0.91
N ALA A 300 11.70 -12.60 -0.26
CA ALA A 300 12.63 -12.97 -1.33
C ALA A 300 13.10 -11.79 -2.17
N GLY A 301 12.41 -10.64 -2.08
CA GLY A 301 12.76 -9.44 -2.84
C GLY A 301 11.73 -8.32 -2.71
N GLY A 302 12.01 -7.15 -3.28
CA GLY A 302 11.02 -6.07 -3.42
C GLY A 302 10.93 -5.12 -2.22
N THR A 303 11.94 -5.12 -1.35
CA THR A 303 11.99 -4.31 -0.13
C THR A 303 12.88 -3.08 -0.29
N GLN A 304 13.16 -2.62 -1.51
CA GLN A 304 14.15 -1.55 -1.76
C GLN A 304 13.77 -0.21 -1.13
N ASN A 305 12.49 -0.04 -0.79
CA ASN A 305 11.95 1.16 -0.15
C ASN A 305 11.83 1.02 1.39
N LEU A 306 12.28 -0.09 1.97
CA LEU A 306 12.29 -0.29 3.42
C LEU A 306 13.66 0.05 4.03
N PRO A 307 13.70 0.46 5.31
CA PRO A 307 14.97 0.69 6.00
C PRO A 307 15.73 -0.62 6.25
N GLY A 308 16.97 -0.67 5.77
CA GLY A 308 17.87 -1.82 5.90
C GLY A 308 17.60 -2.93 4.88
N ASN A 309 18.27 -4.07 5.06
CA ASN A 309 18.08 -5.25 4.22
C ASN A 309 17.09 -6.23 4.86
N TRP A 310 16.01 -6.51 4.14
CA TRP A 310 14.95 -7.44 4.52
C TRP A 310 14.96 -8.71 3.67
N GLU A 311 15.72 -8.73 2.56
CA GLU A 311 15.74 -9.84 1.63
C GLU A 311 16.51 -11.02 2.21
N SER A 312 15.90 -12.19 2.16
CA SER A 312 16.49 -13.48 2.52
C SER A 312 16.84 -14.22 1.23
N THR A 313 18.09 -14.69 1.12
CA THR A 313 18.59 -15.47 -0.02
C THR A 313 18.39 -16.98 0.14
N ARG A 314 17.56 -17.41 1.10
CA ARG A 314 17.33 -18.83 1.39
C ARG A 314 16.51 -19.51 0.30
#